data_AF-A0A2W7AZ66-F1
#
_entry.id   AF-A0A2W7AZ66-F1
#
_cell.length_a   1.000
_cell.length_b   1.000
_cell.length_c   1.000
_cell.angle_alpha   90.00
_cell.angle_beta   90.00
_cell.angle_gamma   90.00
#
_symmetry.space_group_name_H-M   'P 1'
#
loop_
_entity.id
_entity.type
_entity.pdbx_description
1 polymer ?
#
loop_
_entity_poly.entity_id
_entity_poly.type
_entity_poly.pdbx_seq_one_letter_code
_entity_poly.pdbx_strand_id
1 'polypeptide(L)'
;MGFWVPWRVWVGRWFRYWLLGLAMVLVVIVPPALATRDLTAPTSENAGVERAEGERFGGENASSVPSQAVVGNVVDGFPVTLDGEPLFYVKRGVDGVTTAEERAGIITQRLGAIAAAPDLSRDEIRAESNATQTVVLAGDTVLFTVRQDDVAAYGVSHPVLAADAVERIRQGVIEYRDRRSLRRSDRRDLFNQLPESIQPALNGILQTAAIEAMQSTLLVILALCLLCLGLSFLLPKTVKTLEAPIE
;
A
#
# COMPACT_ATOMS: atom_id res chain seq x y z
N MET A 1 -44.66 -32.76 -48.95
CA MET A 1 -43.23 -32.78 -48.61
C MET A 1 -42.80 -31.34 -48.33
N GLY A 2 -42.81 -30.93 -47.06
CA GLY A 2 -42.51 -29.56 -46.64
C GLY A 2 -41.20 -29.51 -45.87
N PHE A 3 -40.21 -28.78 -46.39
CA PHE A 3 -38.95 -28.46 -45.72
C PHE A 3 -39.14 -27.15 -44.94
N TRP A 4 -39.51 -27.25 -43.66
CA TRP A 4 -39.44 -26.15 -42.71
C TRP A 4 -38.10 -26.22 -41.99
N VAL A 5 -37.14 -25.36 -42.39
CA VAL A 5 -35.90 -25.15 -41.63
C VAL A 5 -36.10 -23.94 -40.70
N PRO A 6 -35.86 -24.06 -39.39
CA PRO A 6 -36.18 -23.00 -38.43
C PRO A 6 -35.20 -21.84 -38.53
N TRP A 7 -35.71 -20.69 -38.97
CA TRP A 7 -35.03 -19.38 -39.11
C TRP A 7 -34.30 -18.90 -37.84
N ARG A 8 -34.63 -19.46 -36.66
CA ARG A 8 -34.05 -19.05 -35.36
C ARG A 8 -32.55 -19.29 -35.22
N VAL A 9 -31.94 -20.19 -36.00
CA VAL A 9 -30.50 -20.49 -35.86
C VAL A 9 -29.61 -19.49 -36.60
N TRP A 10 -30.13 -18.81 -37.63
CA TRP A 10 -29.30 -17.93 -38.47
C TRP A 10 -29.04 -16.55 -37.84
N VAL A 11 -30.01 -16.01 -37.08
CA VAL A 11 -29.90 -14.69 -36.43
C VAL A 11 -28.82 -14.68 -35.33
N GLY A 12 -28.61 -15.80 -34.64
CA GLY A 12 -27.62 -15.90 -33.56
C GLY A 12 -26.16 -15.86 -34.03
N ARG A 13 -25.85 -16.36 -35.24
CA ARG A 13 -24.49 -16.31 -35.79
C ARG A 13 -24.12 -14.91 -36.26
N TRP A 14 -25.05 -14.18 -36.87
CA TRP A 14 -24.76 -12.84 -37.37
C TRP A 14 -24.57 -11.82 -36.24
N PHE A 15 -25.34 -11.94 -35.15
CA PHE A 15 -25.21 -11.06 -33.98
C PHE A 15 -23.85 -11.21 -33.27
N ARG A 16 -23.27 -12.42 -33.23
CA ARG A 16 -21.93 -12.66 -32.66
C ARG A 16 -20.81 -12.00 -33.46
N TYR A 17 -20.90 -11.98 -34.79
CA TYR A 17 -19.90 -11.29 -35.63
C TYR A 17 -20.02 -9.76 -35.52
N TRP A 18 -21.23 -9.25 -35.34
CA TRP A 18 -21.46 -7.81 -35.14
C TRP A 18 -20.92 -7.33 -33.77
N LEU A 19 -21.13 -8.10 -32.71
CA LEU A 19 -20.56 -7.84 -31.38
C LEU A 19 -19.02 -7.88 -31.36
N LEU A 20 -18.41 -8.82 -32.10
CA LEU A 20 -16.95 -8.91 -32.23
C LEU A 20 -16.36 -7.73 -33.01
N GLY A 21 -17.04 -7.26 -34.05
CA GLY A 21 -16.62 -6.06 -34.79
C GLY A 21 -16.69 -4.79 -33.93
N LEU A 22 -17.74 -4.65 -33.12
CA LEU A 22 -17.92 -3.50 -32.23
C LEU A 22 -16.89 -3.47 -31.09
N ALA A 23 -16.52 -4.64 -30.54
CA ALA A 23 -15.42 -4.74 -29.58
C ALA A 23 -14.06 -4.35 -30.17
N MET A 24 -13.81 -4.70 -31.44
CA MET A 24 -12.56 -4.33 -32.13
C MET A 24 -12.47 -2.82 -32.41
N VAL A 25 -13.59 -2.17 -32.77
CA VAL A 25 -13.64 -0.71 -32.97
C VAL A 25 -13.49 0.05 -31.65
N LEU A 26 -14.02 -0.47 -30.53
CA LEU A 26 -13.84 0.13 -29.20
C LEU A 26 -12.38 0.09 -28.72
N VAL A 27 -11.58 -0.90 -29.14
CA VAL A 27 -10.15 -0.98 -28.82
C VAL A 27 -9.32 0.07 -29.57
N VAL A 28 -9.80 0.57 -30.72
CA VAL A 28 -9.05 1.55 -31.54
C VAL A 28 -9.35 3.00 -31.14
N ILE A 29 -10.48 3.28 -30.48
CA ILE A 29 -10.89 4.66 -30.11
C ILE A 29 -10.50 5.01 -28.67
N VAL A 30 -10.04 4.06 -27.84
CA VAL A 30 -9.43 4.41 -26.54
C VAL A 30 -8.06 5.04 -26.82
N PRO A 31 -7.86 6.34 -26.55
CA PRO A 31 -6.55 6.94 -26.74
C PRO A 31 -5.54 6.27 -25.81
N PRO A 32 -4.33 5.93 -26.27
CA PRO A 32 -3.25 5.41 -25.44
C PRO A 32 -2.66 6.54 -24.59
N ALA A 33 -3.46 7.18 -23.74
CA ALA A 33 -2.99 8.22 -22.84
C ALA A 33 -2.47 7.62 -21.53
N LEU A 34 -1.61 6.58 -21.59
CA LEU A 34 -0.87 6.07 -20.42
C LEU A 34 0.38 5.26 -20.83
N ALA A 35 0.98 5.54 -21.97
CA ALA A 35 2.30 5.04 -22.32
C ALA A 35 3.23 6.24 -22.56
N THR A 36 4.41 6.20 -21.91
CA THR A 36 5.51 7.17 -21.94
C THR A 36 5.40 8.43 -21.07
N ARG A 37 5.46 8.25 -19.75
CA ARG A 37 6.37 9.11 -18.98
C ARG A 37 7.76 8.49 -19.06
N ASP A 38 8.56 9.02 -19.97
CA ASP A 38 10.02 8.94 -19.95
C ASP A 38 10.52 9.39 -18.57
N LEU A 39 10.85 8.42 -17.72
CA LEU A 39 11.87 8.61 -16.70
C LEU A 39 13.18 8.21 -17.35
N THR A 40 13.85 9.20 -17.93
CA THR A 40 15.28 9.17 -18.18
C THR A 40 16.00 8.88 -16.86
N ALA A 41 16.31 7.61 -16.62
CA ALA A 41 17.33 7.25 -15.67
C ALA A 41 18.66 7.84 -16.19
N PRO A 42 19.44 8.57 -15.37
CA PRO A 42 20.81 8.89 -15.74
C PRO A 42 21.60 7.58 -15.80
N THR A 43 21.99 7.21 -17.02
CA THR A 43 23.07 6.27 -17.30
C THR A 43 24.31 6.77 -16.59
N SER A 44 24.63 6.15 -15.46
CA SER A 44 25.92 6.22 -14.80
C SER A 44 26.94 5.48 -15.66
N GLU A 45 27.41 6.16 -16.69
CA GLU A 45 28.61 5.85 -17.44
C GLU A 45 29.82 6.16 -16.54
N ASN A 46 30.49 5.12 -16.06
CA ASN A 46 31.86 5.19 -15.58
C ASN A 46 32.46 3.79 -15.62
N ALA A 47 32.89 3.39 -16.82
CA ALA A 47 33.82 2.31 -17.02
C ALA A 47 35.21 2.92 -17.27
N GLY A 48 36.14 2.61 -16.37
CA GLY A 48 37.53 2.30 -16.72
C GLY A 48 38.43 3.45 -17.20
N VAL A 49 39.25 3.97 -16.27
CA VAL A 49 40.61 4.40 -16.61
C VAL A 49 41.57 3.65 -15.70
N GLU A 50 42.47 2.91 -16.34
CA GLU A 50 43.60 2.19 -15.76
C GLU A 50 44.65 3.13 -15.14
N ARG A 51 45.32 2.59 -14.11
CA ARG A 51 46.73 2.81 -13.69
C ARG A 51 47.31 4.23 -13.69
N ALA A 52 47.69 4.68 -12.49
CA ALA A 52 49.07 5.07 -12.21
C ALA A 52 49.36 5.02 -10.71
N GLU A 53 50.53 4.48 -10.37
CA GLU A 53 51.17 4.53 -9.06
C GLU A 53 51.60 5.98 -8.72
N GLY A 54 51.65 6.32 -7.43
CA GLY A 54 52.50 7.43 -6.97
C GLY A 54 51.89 8.38 -5.92
N GLU A 55 52.42 8.26 -4.70
CA GLU A 55 52.75 9.38 -3.81
C GLU A 55 51.65 10.16 -3.04
N ARG A 56 51.60 9.89 -1.72
CA ARG A 56 51.91 10.80 -0.59
C ARG A 56 51.16 12.15 -0.44
N PHE A 57 50.88 12.48 0.85
CA PHE A 57 50.20 13.66 1.42
C PHE A 57 48.67 13.64 1.29
N GLY A 58 47.83 13.93 2.30
CA GLY A 58 47.99 14.53 3.62
C GLY A 58 46.84 15.54 3.83
N GLY A 59 45.96 15.31 4.81
CA GLY A 59 44.82 16.20 5.17
C GLY A 59 43.57 15.98 4.31
N GLU A 60 42.32 16.11 4.75
CA GLU A 60 41.72 16.66 5.96
C GLU A 60 40.31 16.05 6.14
N ASN A 61 39.96 15.84 7.40
CA ASN A 61 38.65 15.55 7.98
C ASN A 61 37.39 15.77 7.11
N ALA A 62 36.89 14.70 6.51
CA ALA A 62 35.47 14.57 6.19
C ALA A 62 34.82 13.66 7.25
N SER A 63 34.14 14.28 8.22
CA SER A 63 33.26 13.59 9.16
C SER A 63 32.11 12.95 8.39
N SER A 64 32.28 11.67 8.02
CA SER A 64 31.17 10.76 7.81
C SER A 64 30.52 10.54 9.18
N VAL A 65 29.36 11.16 9.40
CA VAL A 65 28.51 10.80 10.54
C VAL A 65 28.13 9.33 10.34
N PRO A 66 28.58 8.40 11.20
CA PRO A 66 28.15 7.03 11.11
C PRO A 66 26.69 7.01 11.54
N SER A 67 25.80 6.59 10.62
CA SER A 67 24.46 6.15 10.97
C SER A 67 24.63 4.99 11.93
N GLN A 68 24.49 5.28 13.23
CA GLN A 68 24.54 4.29 14.30
C GLN A 68 23.33 3.39 14.16
N ALA A 69 23.45 2.35 13.32
CA ALA A 69 22.68 1.14 13.52
C ALA A 69 23.02 0.70 14.94
N VAL A 70 22.03 0.80 15.84
CA VAL A 70 22.10 0.25 17.20
C VAL A 70 22.13 -1.27 17.05
N VAL A 71 23.29 -1.80 16.69
CA VAL A 71 23.60 -3.22 16.72
C VAL A 71 23.74 -3.58 18.19
N GLY A 72 22.67 -4.10 18.78
CA GLY A 72 22.73 -4.64 20.14
C GLY A 72 23.84 -5.68 20.20
N ASN A 73 24.80 -5.52 21.12
CA ASN A 73 25.75 -6.57 21.41
C ASN A 73 24.97 -7.79 21.91
N VAL A 74 25.31 -9.00 21.42
CA VAL A 74 24.69 -10.30 21.79
C VAL A 74 24.64 -10.51 23.32
N VAL A 75 25.49 -9.81 24.06
CA VAL A 75 25.59 -9.83 25.54
C VAL A 75 24.38 -9.19 26.22
N ASP A 76 23.75 -8.18 25.62
CA ASP A 76 22.65 -7.41 26.25
C ASP A 76 21.25 -7.84 25.78
N GLY A 77 21.18 -8.54 24.64
CA GLY A 77 19.96 -9.00 23.99
C GLY A 77 19.59 -8.19 22.75
N PHE A 78 18.49 -8.59 22.10
CA PHE A 78 18.02 -7.99 20.85
C PHE A 78 16.87 -7.01 21.13
N PRO A 79 16.92 -5.77 20.62
CA PRO A 79 15.93 -4.76 20.95
C PRO A 79 14.59 -5.04 20.27
N VAL A 80 13.51 -4.91 21.04
CA VAL A 80 12.16 -4.71 20.50
C VAL A 80 12.00 -3.22 20.28
N THR A 81 11.79 -2.83 19.03
CA THR A 81 11.74 -1.41 18.64
C THR A 81 10.37 -0.99 18.17
N LEU A 82 10.08 0.31 18.24
CA LEU A 82 8.93 0.91 17.62
C LEU A 82 9.35 2.20 16.91
N ASP A 83 9.28 2.20 15.57
CA ASP A 83 9.78 3.31 14.73
C ASP A 83 11.28 3.61 14.94
N GLY A 84 12.07 2.55 15.18
CA GLY A 84 13.51 2.62 15.45
C GLY A 84 13.88 2.86 16.92
N GLU A 85 12.93 3.23 17.77
CA GLU A 85 13.17 3.47 19.20
C GLU A 85 13.08 2.15 19.99
N PRO A 86 14.13 1.77 20.74
CA PRO A 86 14.11 0.55 21.55
C PRO A 86 13.23 0.71 22.80
N LEU A 87 12.31 -0.22 23.01
CA LEU A 87 11.42 -0.23 24.19
C LEU A 87 11.98 -1.13 25.30
N PHE A 88 12.39 -2.34 24.93
CA PHE A 88 13.02 -3.32 25.82
C PHE A 88 13.82 -4.33 25.00
N TYR A 89 14.53 -5.24 25.67
CA TYR A 89 15.41 -6.22 25.03
C TYR A 89 14.90 -7.64 25.25
N VAL A 90 15.15 -8.50 24.27
CA VAL A 90 14.89 -9.95 24.35
C VAL A 90 16.24 -10.66 24.43
N LYS A 91 16.51 -11.30 25.57
CA LYS A 91 17.79 -11.98 25.82
C LYS A 91 17.79 -13.46 25.44
N ARG A 92 16.62 -14.08 25.29
CA ARG A 92 16.48 -15.53 25.07
C ARG A 92 15.48 -15.82 23.95
N GLY A 93 15.80 -16.83 23.17
CA GLY A 93 14.89 -17.42 22.19
C GLY A 93 13.98 -18.47 22.84
N VAL A 94 13.30 -19.24 21.99
CA VAL A 94 12.62 -20.47 22.39
C VAL A 94 13.41 -21.62 21.78
N ASP A 95 13.97 -22.48 22.63
CA ASP A 95 14.80 -23.60 22.22
C ASP A 95 14.11 -24.45 21.13
N GLY A 96 14.79 -24.61 20.00
CA GLY A 96 14.30 -25.38 18.85
C GLY A 96 13.18 -24.71 18.04
N VAL A 97 12.74 -23.50 18.39
CA VAL A 97 11.63 -22.80 17.69
C VAL A 97 12.07 -21.46 17.12
N THR A 98 12.72 -20.61 17.91
CA THR A 98 13.13 -19.28 17.45
C THR A 98 14.33 -18.75 18.24
N THR A 99 15.22 -18.02 17.58
CA THR A 99 16.33 -17.31 18.24
C THR A 99 15.83 -16.07 19.01
N ALA A 100 16.68 -15.48 19.86
CA ALA A 100 16.32 -14.24 20.56
C ALA A 100 16.09 -13.07 19.58
N GLU A 101 16.89 -13.00 18.52
CA GLU A 101 16.78 -11.99 17.45
C GLU A 101 15.47 -12.12 16.67
N GLU A 102 15.19 -13.31 16.16
CA GLU A 102 13.95 -13.60 15.43
C GLU A 102 12.73 -13.29 16.29
N ARG A 103 12.77 -13.67 17.56
CA ARG A 103 11.71 -13.36 18.51
C ARG A 103 11.54 -11.85 18.70
N ALA A 104 12.62 -11.09 18.90
CA ALA A 104 12.55 -9.63 18.99
C ALA A 104 11.97 -9.00 17.72
N GLY A 105 12.34 -9.53 16.55
CA GLY A 105 11.80 -9.12 15.25
C GLY A 105 10.30 -9.38 15.11
N ILE A 106 9.83 -10.57 15.49
CA ILE A 106 8.40 -10.92 15.48
C ILE A 106 7.61 -10.00 16.41
N ILE A 107 8.14 -9.73 17.61
CA ILE A 107 7.48 -8.83 18.57
C ILE A 107 7.43 -7.40 18.02
N THR A 108 8.54 -6.91 17.47
CA THR A 108 8.63 -5.59 16.82
C THR A 108 7.60 -5.45 15.71
N GLN A 109 7.49 -6.46 14.84
CA GLN A 109 6.52 -6.45 13.74
C GLN A 109 5.08 -6.38 14.24
N ARG A 110 4.72 -7.22 15.22
CA ARG A 110 3.37 -7.22 15.81
C ARG A 110 3.06 -5.91 16.49
N LEU A 111 4.00 -5.38 17.26
CA LEU A 111 3.81 -4.12 17.95
C LEU A 111 3.66 -2.95 16.98
N GLY A 112 4.42 -2.94 15.87
CA GLY A 112 4.25 -1.95 14.80
C GLY A 112 2.85 -1.97 14.19
N ALA A 113 2.29 -3.16 13.95
CA ALA A 113 0.91 -3.29 13.45
C ALA A 113 -0.12 -2.77 14.46
N ILE A 114 0.03 -3.11 15.75
CA ILE A 114 -0.85 -2.64 16.82
C ILE A 114 -0.76 -1.13 17.02
N ALA A 115 0.45 -0.56 17.03
CA ALA A 115 0.65 0.88 17.21
C ALA A 115 0.04 1.70 16.06
N ALA A 116 0.06 1.15 14.84
CA ALA A 116 -0.51 1.77 13.65
C ALA A 116 -2.05 1.69 13.59
N ALA A 117 -2.69 0.76 14.31
CA ALA A 117 -4.14 0.64 14.39
C ALA A 117 -4.72 1.73 15.32
N PRO A 118 -5.53 2.69 14.81
CA PRO A 118 -6.04 3.79 15.63
C PRO A 118 -7.14 3.35 16.60
N ASP A 119 -7.84 2.27 16.28
CA ASP A 119 -9.03 1.81 17.01
C ASP A 119 -8.67 1.11 18.34
N LEU A 120 -7.43 0.66 18.47
CA LEU A 120 -6.94 -0.06 19.65
C LEU A 120 -6.44 0.95 20.70
N SER A 121 -7.07 0.95 21.88
CA SER A 121 -6.65 1.80 23.00
C SER A 121 -5.38 1.26 23.65
N ARG A 122 -4.48 2.15 24.09
CA ARG A 122 -3.28 1.78 24.85
C ARG A 122 -3.62 0.99 26.14
N ASP A 123 -4.79 1.23 26.71
CA ASP A 123 -5.22 0.59 27.95
C ASP A 123 -5.59 -0.90 27.72
N GLU A 124 -5.86 -1.29 26.46
CA GLU A 124 -6.11 -2.68 26.06
C GLU A 124 -4.84 -3.51 25.99
N ILE A 125 -3.66 -2.88 26.06
CA ILE A 125 -2.38 -3.56 26.19
C ILE A 125 -2.26 -4.00 27.64
N ARG A 126 -2.25 -5.31 27.90
CA ARG A 126 -2.28 -5.88 29.25
C ARG A 126 -1.48 -7.17 29.34
N ALA A 127 -1.19 -7.57 30.58
CA ALA A 127 -0.52 -8.82 30.90
C ALA A 127 -1.48 -9.76 31.64
N GLU A 128 -1.61 -11.00 31.17
CA GLU A 128 -2.39 -12.06 31.79
C GLU A 128 -1.44 -13.17 32.25
N SER A 129 -1.40 -13.40 33.57
CA SER A 129 -0.46 -14.33 34.18
C SER A 129 -1.13 -15.64 34.59
N ASN A 130 -0.40 -16.73 34.41
CA ASN A 130 -0.71 -18.02 35.03
C ASN A 130 0.48 -18.50 35.88
N ALA A 131 0.51 -19.77 36.28
CA ALA A 131 1.56 -20.29 37.15
C ALA A 131 2.95 -20.41 36.48
N THR A 132 3.04 -20.47 35.16
CA THR A 132 4.28 -20.81 34.43
C THR A 132 4.73 -19.73 33.46
N GLN A 133 3.85 -18.80 33.10
CA GLN A 133 4.11 -17.76 32.12
C GLN A 133 3.16 -16.58 32.27
N THR A 134 3.55 -15.46 31.69
CA THR A 134 2.67 -14.30 31.51
C THR A 134 2.55 -13.97 30.03
N VAL A 135 1.32 -13.88 29.54
CA VAL A 135 1.01 -13.51 28.15
C VAL A 135 0.75 -12.02 28.09
N VAL A 136 1.39 -11.32 27.17
CA VAL A 136 1.16 -9.90 26.90
C VAL A 136 0.27 -9.79 25.67
N LEU A 137 -0.88 -9.14 25.83
CA LEU A 137 -1.91 -8.99 24.81
C LEU A 137 -2.14 -7.50 24.50
N ALA A 138 -2.63 -7.24 23.29
CA ALA A 138 -3.25 -5.97 22.90
C ALA A 138 -4.65 -6.28 22.35
N GLY A 139 -5.69 -5.94 23.11
CA GLY A 139 -7.05 -6.42 22.84
C GLY A 139 -7.11 -7.94 22.96
N ASP A 140 -7.40 -8.62 21.84
CA ASP A 140 -7.40 -10.09 21.73
C ASP A 140 -6.14 -10.65 21.05
N THR A 141 -5.22 -9.77 20.61
CA THR A 141 -4.01 -10.18 19.89
C THR A 141 -2.88 -10.43 20.87
N VAL A 142 -2.28 -11.64 20.82
CA VAL A 142 -1.08 -11.96 21.59
C VAL A 142 0.14 -11.27 20.98
N LEU A 143 0.75 -10.36 21.73
CA LEU A 143 2.02 -9.75 21.35
C LEU A 143 3.16 -10.75 21.57
N PHE A 144 3.33 -11.22 22.81
CA PHE A 144 4.33 -12.20 23.19
C PHE A 144 4.01 -12.88 24.52
N THR A 145 4.81 -13.86 24.88
CA THR A 145 4.75 -14.56 26.17
C THR A 145 6.10 -14.44 26.86
N VAL A 146 6.05 -14.10 28.15
CA VAL A 146 7.19 -14.12 29.07
C VAL A 146 7.22 -15.47 29.77
N ARG A 147 8.29 -16.23 29.54
CA ARG A 147 8.50 -17.57 30.08
C ARG A 147 9.51 -17.53 31.23
N GLN A 148 9.62 -18.64 31.96
CA GLN A 148 10.60 -18.77 33.03
C GLN A 148 12.05 -18.58 32.54
N ASP A 149 12.35 -19.02 31.31
CA ASP A 149 13.68 -18.88 30.70
C ASP A 149 14.06 -17.40 30.46
N ASP A 150 13.06 -16.54 30.23
CA ASP A 150 13.28 -15.11 30.01
C ASP A 150 13.73 -14.44 31.30
N VAL A 151 13.06 -14.77 32.40
CA VAL A 151 13.24 -14.07 33.66
C VAL A 151 14.54 -14.43 34.37
N ALA A 152 15.11 -15.60 34.08
CA ALA A 152 16.43 -16.00 34.55
C ALA A 152 17.51 -14.98 34.15
N ALA A 153 17.36 -14.31 33.01
CA ALA A 153 18.29 -13.28 32.52
C ALA A 153 18.09 -11.90 33.17
N TYR A 154 17.03 -11.71 33.95
CA TYR A 154 16.69 -10.45 34.64
C TYR A 154 16.62 -10.57 36.16
N GLY A 155 16.56 -11.79 36.71
CA GLY A 155 16.47 -12.02 38.15
C GLY A 155 15.13 -11.59 38.78
N VAL A 156 14.07 -11.50 37.98
CA VAL A 156 12.71 -11.12 38.43
C VAL A 156 11.71 -12.26 38.15
N SER A 157 10.43 -12.09 38.48
CA SER A 157 9.37 -13.05 38.12
C SER A 157 8.72 -12.68 36.78
N HIS A 158 8.08 -13.66 36.12
CA HIS A 158 7.44 -13.43 34.81
C HIS A 158 6.30 -12.40 34.84
N PRO A 159 5.48 -12.27 35.91
CA PRO A 159 4.47 -11.22 35.97
C PRO A 159 5.09 -9.82 36.09
N VAL A 160 6.19 -9.69 36.86
CA VAL A 160 6.89 -8.41 37.04
C VAL A 160 7.54 -7.95 35.74
N LEU A 161 8.23 -8.85 35.05
CA LEU A 161 8.86 -8.53 33.76
C LEU A 161 7.82 -8.17 32.69
N ALA A 162 6.70 -8.88 32.64
CA ALA A 162 5.62 -8.58 31.71
C ALA A 162 4.94 -7.24 32.02
N ALA A 163 4.72 -6.90 33.29
CA ALA A 163 4.15 -5.62 33.69
C ALA A 163 5.07 -4.45 33.28
N ASP A 164 6.37 -4.56 33.52
CA ASP A 164 7.35 -3.55 33.07
C ASP A 164 7.32 -3.39 31.53
N ALA A 165 7.26 -4.50 30.80
CA ALA A 165 7.17 -4.46 29.34
C ALA A 165 5.86 -3.81 28.86
N VAL A 166 4.73 -4.07 29.50
CA VAL A 166 3.44 -3.43 29.17
C VAL A 166 3.52 -1.91 29.32
N GLU A 167 4.08 -1.40 30.42
CA GLU A 167 4.19 0.03 30.64
C GLU A 167 5.11 0.70 29.60
N ARG A 168 6.26 0.10 29.30
CA ARG A 168 7.16 0.56 28.22
C ARG A 168 6.47 0.58 26.86
N ILE A 169 5.69 -0.46 26.56
CA ILE A 169 4.93 -0.56 25.31
C ILE A 169 3.85 0.52 25.23
N ARG A 170 3.07 0.71 26.29
CA ARG A 170 2.03 1.74 26.35
C ARG A 170 2.62 3.12 26.09
N GLN A 171 3.72 3.44 26.78
CA GLN A 171 4.43 4.70 26.58
C GLN A 171 4.95 4.85 25.14
N GLY A 172 5.61 3.82 24.61
CA GLY A 172 6.11 3.82 23.24
C GLY A 172 4.99 4.00 22.19
N VAL A 173 3.81 3.41 22.41
CA VAL A 173 2.66 3.58 21.50
C VAL A 173 2.11 5.01 21.55
N ILE A 174 2.07 5.65 22.72
CA ILE A 174 1.69 7.06 22.85
C ILE A 174 2.64 7.92 22.02
N GLU A 175 3.95 7.80 22.26
CA GLU A 175 4.97 8.58 21.59
C GLU A 175 4.99 8.34 20.07
N TYR A 176 4.78 7.10 19.64
CA TYR A 176 4.63 6.73 18.24
C TYR A 176 3.47 7.47 17.56
N ARG A 177 2.31 7.50 18.23
CA ARG A 177 1.10 8.13 17.69
C ARG A 177 1.23 9.65 17.69
N ASP A 178 1.78 10.24 18.75
CA ASP A 178 2.01 11.68 18.87
C ASP A 178 2.95 12.20 17.78
N ARG A 179 4.08 11.52 17.53
CA ARG A 179 5.00 11.86 16.43
C ARG A 179 4.31 11.82 15.07
N ARG A 180 3.44 10.84 14.83
CA ARG A 180 2.68 10.72 13.58
C ARG A 180 1.55 11.74 13.46
N SER A 181 0.91 12.15 14.56
CA SER A 181 -0.10 13.20 14.53
C SER A 181 0.51 14.56 14.25
N LEU A 182 1.66 14.88 14.86
CA LEU A 182 2.41 16.11 14.60
C LEU A 182 2.83 16.20 13.13
N ARG A 183 3.40 15.12 12.58
CA ARG A 183 3.76 15.07 11.16
C ARG A 183 2.54 15.26 10.23
N ARG A 184 1.34 14.89 10.69
CA ARG A 184 0.10 15.11 9.93
C ARG A 184 -0.41 16.55 10.07
N SER A 185 -0.32 17.19 11.23
CA SER A 185 -0.66 18.61 11.41
C SER A 185 0.31 19.51 10.68
N ASP A 186 1.62 19.30 10.83
CA ASP A 186 2.65 20.12 10.19
C ASP A 186 2.50 20.13 8.67
N ARG A 187 2.16 18.99 8.07
CA ARG A 187 1.88 18.89 6.64
C ARG A 187 0.63 19.66 6.22
N ARG A 188 -0.42 19.69 7.05
CA ARG A 188 -1.61 20.50 6.79
C ARG A 188 -1.29 21.98 6.91
N ASP A 189 -0.53 22.37 7.92
CA ASP A 189 -0.15 23.75 8.15
C ASP A 189 0.78 24.25 7.04
N LEU A 190 1.77 23.45 6.61
CA LEU A 190 2.57 23.73 5.41
C LEU A 190 1.72 23.90 4.16
N PHE A 191 0.70 23.05 3.96
CA PHE A 191 -0.19 23.15 2.81
C PHE A 191 -1.07 24.40 2.88
N ASN A 192 -1.54 24.77 4.08
CA ASN A 192 -2.32 25.99 4.31
C ASN A 192 -1.47 27.26 4.20
N GLN A 193 -0.17 27.17 4.47
CA GLN A 193 0.80 28.26 4.32
C GLN A 193 1.47 28.30 2.94
N LEU A 194 1.11 27.39 2.02
CA LEU A 194 1.54 27.53 0.64
C LEU A 194 1.09 28.91 0.15
N PRO A 195 2.00 29.73 -0.40
CA PRO A 195 1.68 31.10 -0.74
C PRO A 195 0.49 31.12 -1.69
N GLU A 196 -0.46 32.03 -1.45
CA GLU A 196 -1.68 32.17 -2.26
C GLU A 196 -1.39 32.32 -3.76
N SER A 197 -0.15 32.64 -4.15
CA SER A 197 0.32 32.70 -5.53
C SER A 197 0.35 31.34 -6.26
N ILE A 198 0.45 30.21 -5.55
CA ILE A 198 0.52 28.87 -6.18
C ILE A 198 -0.88 28.25 -6.36
N GLN A 199 -1.85 28.60 -5.50
CA GLN A 199 -3.22 28.10 -5.61
C GLN A 199 -3.92 28.38 -6.97
N PRO A 200 -3.83 29.60 -7.56
CA PRO A 200 -4.47 29.86 -8.86
C PRO A 200 -3.81 29.07 -9.99
N ALA A 201 -2.51 28.79 -9.92
CA ALA A 201 -1.83 27.96 -10.92
C ALA A 201 -2.27 26.49 -10.86
N LEU A 202 -2.43 25.93 -9.65
CA LEU A 202 -2.95 24.56 -9.46
C LEU A 202 -4.42 24.42 -9.83
N ASN A 203 -5.26 25.40 -9.46
CA ASN A 203 -6.67 25.42 -9.85
C ASN A 203 -6.83 25.55 -11.36
N GLY A 204 -6.00 26.35 -12.02
CA GLY A 204 -5.93 26.43 -13.48
C GLY A 204 -5.68 25.05 -14.08
N ILE A 205 -4.58 24.38 -13.71
CA ILE A 205 -4.20 23.08 -14.28
C ILE A 205 -5.27 22.00 -14.04
N LEU A 206 -5.86 21.94 -12.85
CA LEU A 206 -6.90 20.95 -12.53
C LEU A 206 -8.21 21.23 -13.29
N GLN A 207 -8.60 22.49 -13.45
CA GLN A 207 -9.80 22.85 -14.21
C GLN A 207 -9.62 22.58 -15.71
N THR A 208 -8.47 22.91 -16.30
CA THR A 208 -8.25 22.67 -17.73
C THR A 208 -8.27 21.18 -18.05
N ALA A 209 -7.61 20.34 -17.23
CA ALA A 209 -7.59 18.89 -17.41
C ALA A 209 -8.99 18.27 -17.23
N ALA A 210 -9.77 18.74 -16.25
CA ALA A 210 -11.13 18.26 -16.02
C ALA A 210 -12.08 18.66 -17.17
N ILE A 211 -11.95 19.88 -17.70
CA ILE A 211 -12.77 20.36 -18.82
C ILE A 211 -12.46 19.58 -20.10
N GLU A 212 -11.17 19.36 -20.43
CA GLU A 212 -10.79 18.56 -21.60
C GLU A 212 -11.29 17.12 -21.50
N ALA A 213 -11.21 16.50 -20.32
CA ALA A 213 -11.71 15.15 -20.09
C ALA A 213 -13.24 15.07 -20.23
N MET A 214 -13.98 16.04 -19.69
CA MET A 214 -15.44 16.12 -19.83
C MET A 214 -15.86 16.38 -21.28
N GLN A 215 -15.16 17.24 -22.00
CA GLN A 215 -15.47 17.57 -23.39
C GLN A 215 -15.21 16.37 -24.31
N SER A 216 -14.10 15.65 -24.10
CA SER A 216 -13.78 14.42 -24.83
C SER A 216 -14.86 13.35 -24.62
N THR A 217 -15.25 13.09 -23.36
CA THR A 217 -16.29 12.09 -23.06
C THR A 217 -17.64 12.47 -23.64
N LEU A 218 -18.02 13.75 -23.59
CA LEU A 218 -19.29 14.22 -24.15
C LEU A 218 -19.33 14.09 -25.68
N LEU A 219 -18.23 14.36 -26.38
CA LEU A 219 -18.11 14.15 -27.83
C LEU A 219 -18.24 12.66 -28.21
N VAL A 220 -17.62 11.76 -27.43
CA VAL A 220 -17.72 10.31 -27.67
C VAL A 220 -19.16 9.82 -27.50
N ILE A 221 -19.85 10.25 -26.44
CA ILE A 221 -21.26 9.91 -26.21
C ILE A 221 -22.14 10.43 -27.34
N LEU A 222 -21.95 11.68 -27.76
CA LEU A 222 -22.73 12.29 -28.83
C LEU A 222 -22.51 11.55 -30.17
N ALA A 223 -21.26 11.22 -30.50
CA ALA A 223 -20.94 10.45 -31.70
C ALA A 223 -21.60 9.05 -31.67
N LEU A 224 -21.60 8.39 -30.52
CA LEU A 224 -22.27 7.10 -30.34
C LEU A 224 -23.79 7.22 -30.53
N CYS A 225 -24.43 8.25 -29.96
CA CYS A 225 -25.86 8.50 -30.13
C CYS A 225 -26.24 8.74 -31.59
N LEU A 226 -25.47 9.55 -32.32
CA LEU A 226 -25.70 9.80 -33.75
C LEU A 226 -25.52 8.53 -34.59
N LEU A 227 -24.53 7.71 -34.26
CA LEU A 227 -24.31 6.41 -34.91
C LEU A 227 -25.53 5.48 -34.71
N CYS A 228 -26.07 5.40 -33.47
CA CYS A 228 -27.26 4.61 -33.18
C CYS A 228 -28.49 5.10 -33.95
N LEU A 229 -28.68 6.41 -34.08
CA LEU A 229 -29.78 6.99 -34.85
C LEU A 229 -29.63 6.70 -36.35
N GLY A 230 -28.42 6.82 -36.90
CA GLY A 230 -28.13 6.48 -38.29
C GLY A 230 -28.37 5.01 -38.62
N LEU A 231 -27.92 4.11 -37.73
CA LEU A 231 -28.18 2.66 -37.87
C LEU A 231 -29.68 2.33 -37.80
N SER A 232 -30.45 3.04 -36.98
CA SER A 232 -31.91 2.87 -36.90
C SER A 232 -32.62 3.25 -38.20
N PHE A 233 -32.05 4.17 -38.99
CA PHE A 233 -32.57 4.57 -40.28
C PHE A 233 -32.20 3.59 -41.41
N LEU A 234 -31.03 2.95 -41.31
CA LEU A 234 -30.53 1.97 -42.26
C LEU A 234 -31.15 0.57 -42.08
N LEU A 235 -31.70 0.27 -40.90
CA LEU A 235 -32.41 -0.99 -40.69
C LEU A 235 -33.72 -0.97 -41.49
N PRO A 236 -33.87 -1.82 -42.53
CA PRO A 236 -35.08 -1.87 -43.32
C PRO A 236 -36.24 -2.20 -42.39
N LYS A 237 -37.24 -1.32 -42.34
CA LYS A 237 -38.53 -1.58 -41.68
C LYS A 237 -39.19 -2.72 -42.43
N THR A 238 -38.82 -3.95 -42.08
CA THR A 238 -39.53 -5.14 -42.50
C THR A 238 -40.83 -5.16 -41.71
N VAL A 239 -41.80 -4.39 -42.20
CA VAL A 239 -43.18 -4.47 -41.75
C VAL A 239 -43.64 -5.86 -42.14
N LYS A 240 -43.51 -6.80 -41.21
CA LYS A 240 -44.20 -8.08 -41.33
C LYS A 240 -45.66 -7.76 -41.11
N THR A 241 -46.38 -7.62 -42.20
CA THR A 241 -47.84 -7.69 -42.21
C THR A 241 -48.19 -9.06 -41.63
N LEU A 242 -48.43 -9.09 -40.33
CA LEU A 242 -49.03 -10.24 -39.66
C LEU A 242 -50.48 -10.25 -40.11
N GLU A 243 -50.72 -10.90 -41.26
CA GLU A 243 -52.07 -11.34 -41.59
C GLU A 243 -52.53 -12.26 -40.47
N ALA A 244 -53.49 -11.77 -39.70
CA ALA A 244 -54.19 -12.60 -38.73
C ALA A 244 -54.99 -13.65 -39.50
N PRO A 245 -54.84 -14.95 -39.19
CA PRO A 245 -55.75 -15.96 -39.71
C PRO A 245 -57.14 -15.67 -39.12
N ILE A 246 -58.11 -15.40 -40.00
CA ILE A 246 -59.52 -15.34 -39.66
C ILE A 246 -60.03 -16.77 -39.75
N GLU A 247 -60.16 -17.45 -38.61
CA GLU A 247 -61.06 -18.59 -38.40
C GLU A 247 -61.65 -18.53 -36.98
#